data_AF-A0A821DFQ0-F1
#
_entry.id   AF-A0A821DFQ0-F1
#
_cell.length_a   1.000
_cell.length_b   1.000
_cell.length_c   1.000
_cell.angle_alpha   90.00
_cell.angle_beta   90.00
_cell.angle_gamma   90.00
#
_symmetry.space_group_name_H-M   'P 1'
#
loop_
_entity.id
_entity.type
_entity.pdbx_description
1 polymer ?
#
loop_
_entity_poly.entity_id
_entity_poly.type
_entity_poly.pdbx_seq_one_letter_code
_entity_poly.pdbx_strand_id
1 'polypeptide(L)'
;PPLHDPCAVAYVANKDLFEEQMMHVDIERTSEFCPGRTVCDVYDKHRKEKNCVVVMKIKEVEQFWNMMLEAIELANKKSPMNQTK
;
A
#
# COMPACT_ATOMS: atom_id res chain seq x y z
N PRO A 1 -15.86 1.75 0.15
CA PRO A 1 -15.05 2.25 1.29
C PRO A 1 -13.57 2.04 0.97
N PRO A 2 -12.64 2.81 1.54
CA PRO A 2 -11.21 2.57 1.32
C PRO A 2 -10.81 1.18 1.82
N LEU A 3 -9.99 0.45 1.05
CA LEU A 3 -9.32 -0.77 1.49
C LEU A 3 -7.84 -0.48 1.66
N HIS A 4 -7.33 -0.66 2.87
CA HIS A 4 -5.97 -0.29 3.22
C HIS A 4 -5.01 -1.47 3.02
N ASP A 5 -5.13 -2.51 3.84
CA ASP A 5 -4.19 -3.63 3.89
C ASP A 5 -3.99 -4.36 2.54
N PRO A 6 -5.04 -4.59 1.73
CA PRO A 6 -4.84 -5.24 0.43
C PRO A 6 -3.97 -4.44 -0.54
N CYS A 7 -3.83 -3.12 -0.36
CA CYS A 7 -2.92 -2.31 -1.16
C CYS A 7 -1.46 -2.79 -1.04
N ALA A 8 -1.04 -3.28 0.13
CA ALA A 8 0.32 -3.77 0.33
C ALA A 8 0.59 -5.04 -0.49
N VAL A 9 -0.37 -5.97 -0.53
CA VAL A 9 -0.28 -7.20 -1.34
C VAL A 9 -0.32 -6.86 -2.83
N ALA A 10 -1.25 -6.00 -3.24
CA ALA A 10 -1.37 -5.55 -4.63
C ALA A 10 -0.10 -4.84 -5.11
N TYR A 11 0.56 -4.06 -4.25
CA TYR A 11 1.82 -3.40 -4.57
C TYR A 11 2.96 -4.38 -4.86
N VAL A 12 3.06 -5.46 -4.08
CA VAL A 12 4.04 -6.53 -4.34
C VAL A 12 3.68 -7.31 -5.62
N ALA A 13 2.40 -7.54 -5.87
CA ALA A 13 1.93 -8.29 -7.04
C ALA A 13 2.09 -7.51 -8.35
N ASN A 14 1.83 -6.20 -8.34
CA ASN A 14 1.94 -5.33 -9.52
C ASN A 14 2.26 -3.89 -9.08
N LYS A 15 3.55 -3.58 -9.00
CA LYS A 15 4.05 -2.26 -8.60
C LYS A 15 3.71 -1.13 -9.60
N ASP A 16 3.56 -1.45 -10.89
CA ASP A 16 3.26 -0.45 -11.94
C ASP A 16 1.89 0.19 -11.78
N LEU A 17 0.98 -0.47 -11.06
CA LEU A 17 -0.34 0.02 -10.68
C LEU A 17 -0.27 1.25 -9.75
N PHE A 18 0.88 1.52 -9.15
CA PHE A 18 1.06 2.55 -8.13
C PHE A 18 2.00 3.67 -8.62
N GLU A 19 1.69 4.88 -8.17
CA GLU A 19 2.60 6.02 -8.21
C GLU A 19 3.30 6.12 -6.86
N GLU A 20 4.62 6.11 -6.88
CA GLU A 20 5.46 6.09 -5.69
C GLU A 20 6.59 7.11 -5.78
N GLN A 21 7.13 7.47 -4.63
CA GLN A 21 8.32 8.30 -4.54
C GLN A 21 9.24 7.78 -3.43
N MET A 22 10.52 7.63 -3.75
CA MET A 22 11.55 7.34 -2.76
C MET A 22 11.85 8.62 -1.97
N MET A 23 11.63 8.58 -0.66
CA MET A 23 11.74 9.71 0.26
C MET A 23 12.58 9.36 1.48
N HIS A 24 13.06 10.38 2.19
CA HIS A 24 13.44 10.23 3.58
C HIS A 24 12.18 10.31 4.46
N VAL A 25 12.01 9.34 5.34
CA VAL A 25 10.86 9.23 6.26
C VAL A 25 11.37 9.02 7.68
N ASP A 26 10.93 9.88 8.60
CA ASP A 26 11.16 9.79 10.04
C ASP A 26 9.83 9.48 10.76
N ILE A 27 9.89 8.86 11.95
CA ILE A 27 8.73 8.70 12.84
C ILE A 27 8.84 9.71 13.97
N GLU A 28 7.85 10.57 14.13
CA GLU A 28 7.79 11.51 15.25
C GLU A 28 7.46 10.76 16.55
N ARG A 29 8.19 11.05 17.64
CA ARG A 29 8.10 10.30 18.90
C ARG A 29 7.87 11.15 20.14
N THR A 30 8.14 12.45 20.07
CA THR A 30 8.28 13.33 21.25
C THR A 30 7.52 14.64 21.16
N SER A 31 7.04 15.04 19.98
CA SER A 31 6.26 16.28 19.83
C SER A 31 4.99 16.27 20.68
N GLU A 32 4.55 17.44 21.13
CA GLU A 32 3.31 17.62 21.89
C GLU A 32 2.07 17.21 21.07
N PHE A 33 2.05 17.49 19.77
CA PHE A 33 0.83 17.41 18.96
C PHE A 33 0.77 16.25 17.95
N CYS A 34 1.90 15.62 17.60
CA CYS A 34 1.91 14.60 16.54
C CYS A 34 2.82 13.38 16.80
N PRO A 35 2.85 12.80 18.02
CA PRO A 35 3.55 11.54 18.24
C PRO A 35 2.96 10.43 17.35
N GLY A 36 3.81 9.58 16.78
CA GLY A 36 3.43 8.49 15.88
C GLY A 36 3.29 8.88 14.41
N ARG A 37 3.44 10.17 14.05
CA ARG A 37 3.35 10.62 12.67
C ARG A 37 4.53 10.10 11.84
N THR A 38 4.25 9.58 10.65
CA THR A 38 5.22 9.38 9.57
C THR A 38 5.51 10.72 8.88
N VAL A 39 6.69 11.28 9.12
CA VAL A 39 7.13 12.56 8.53
C VAL A 39 7.90 12.26 7.25
N CYS A 40 7.27 12.51 6.10
CA CYS A 40 7.88 12.30 4.79
C CYS A 40 8.45 13.62 4.23
N ASP A 41 9.73 13.64 3.84
CA ASP A 41 10.35 14.79 3.16
C ASP A 41 9.98 14.84 1.67
N VAL A 42 8.72 15.17 1.38
CA VAL A 42 8.13 15.16 0.02
C VAL A 42 8.89 16.09 -0.93
N TYR A 43 9.46 17.18 -0.43
CA TYR A 43 10.13 18.22 -1.22
C TYR A 43 11.66 18.15 -1.18
N ASP A 44 12.23 17.08 -0.60
CA ASP A 44 13.68 16.85 -0.45
C ASP A 44 14.42 18.07 0.16
N LYS A 45 13.79 18.70 1.17
CA LYS A 45 14.31 19.93 1.80
C LYS A 45 15.42 19.64 2.79
N HIS A 46 15.37 18.50 3.46
CA HIS A 46 16.35 18.11 4.46
C HIS A 46 17.59 17.46 3.83
N ARG A 47 17.51 17.03 2.56
CA ARG A 47 18.60 16.40 1.80
C ARG A 47 19.26 15.24 2.55
N LYS A 48 18.46 14.53 3.35
CA LYS A 48 18.89 13.31 4.04
C LYS A 48 18.84 12.13 3.07
N GLU A 49 19.54 11.05 3.42
CA GLU A 49 19.49 9.81 2.67
C GLU A 49 18.06 9.25 2.62
N LYS A 50 17.56 8.96 1.41
CA LYS A 50 16.22 8.42 1.23
C LYS A 50 16.17 6.98 1.73
N ASN A 51 15.15 6.62 2.50
CA ASN A 51 15.07 5.34 3.20
C ASN A 51 13.76 4.56 2.97
N CYS A 52 12.75 5.17 2.35
CA CYS A 52 11.43 4.55 2.21
C CYS A 52 10.78 4.90 0.87
N VAL A 53 10.17 3.91 0.22
CA VAL A 53 9.28 4.12 -0.92
C VAL A 53 7.89 4.42 -0.38
N VAL A 54 7.39 5.62 -0.64
CA VAL A 54 6.05 6.05 -0.23
C VAL A 54 5.13 6.00 -1.44
N VAL A 55 4.07 5.19 -1.35
CA VAL A 55 3.02 5.08 -2.36
C VAL A 55 2.03 6.24 -2.18
N MET A 56 1.87 7.06 -3.21
CA MET A 56 1.06 8.28 -3.16
C MET A 56 -0.29 8.11 -3.84
N LYS A 57 -0.39 7.21 -4.83
CA LYS A 57 -1.61 7.03 -5.63
C LYS A 57 -1.68 5.63 -6.25
N ILE A 58 -2.90 5.10 -6.35
CA ILE A 58 -3.23 4.00 -7.27
C ILE A 58 -3.59 4.64 -8.61
N LYS A 59 -2.82 4.33 -9.66
CA LYS A 59 -3.02 4.91 -11.00
C LYS A 59 -4.37 4.49 -11.59
N GLU A 60 -4.72 3.21 -11.44
CA GLU A 60 -5.89 2.58 -12.05
C GLU A 60 -6.71 1.79 -11.01
N VAL A 61 -7.61 2.45 -10.29
CA VAL A 61 -8.38 1.84 -9.18
C VAL A 61 -9.21 0.64 -9.62
N GLU A 62 -9.74 0.64 -10.85
CA GLU A 62 -10.49 -0.50 -11.40
C GLU A 62 -9.61 -1.75 -11.57
N GLN A 63 -8.34 -1.58 -11.95
CA GLN A 63 -7.41 -2.72 -12.05
C GLN A 63 -7.10 -3.32 -10.68
N PHE A 64 -6.99 -2.49 -9.63
CA PHE A 64 -6.88 -2.98 -8.25
C PHE A 64 -8.09 -3.85 -7.87
N TRP A 65 -9.31 -3.39 -8.17
CA TRP A 65 -10.52 -4.14 -7.85
C TRP A 65 -10.65 -5.44 -8.66
N ASN A 66 -10.33 -5.40 -9.95
CA ASN A 66 -10.32 -6.60 -10.79
C ASN A 66 -9.37 -7.66 -10.23
N MET A 67 -8.15 -7.27 -9.86
CA MET A 67 -7.16 -8.16 -9.24
C MET A 67 -7.65 -8.74 -7.91
N MET A 68 -8.26 -7.90 -7.06
CA MET A 68 -8.81 -8.32 -5.76
C MET A 68 -9.96 -9.32 -5.91
N LEU A 69 -10.93 -9.03 -6.79
CA LEU A 69 -12.08 -9.90 -7.03
C LEU A 69 -11.66 -11.23 -7.68
N GLU A 70 -10.73 -11.19 -8.62
CA GLU A 70 -10.15 -12.39 -9.22
C GLU A 70 -9.45 -13.26 -8.18
N ALA A 71 -8.63 -12.67 -7.30
CA ALA A 71 -7.97 -13.39 -6.22
C ALA A 71 -8.97 -14.06 -5.26
N ILE A 72 -10.03 -13.35 -4.88
CA ILE A 72 -11.09 -13.89 -4.02
C ILE A 72 -11.84 -15.04 -4.71
N GLU A 73 -12.18 -14.89 -5.99
CA GLU A 73 -12.88 -15.93 -6.76
C GLU A 73 -12.03 -17.20 -6.91
N LEU A 74 -10.72 -17.05 -7.19
CA LEU A 74 -9.78 -18.17 -7.25
C LEU A 74 -9.63 -18.87 -5.89
N ALA A 75 -9.55 -18.09 -4.80
CA ALA A 75 -9.50 -18.64 -3.44
C ALA A 75 -10.79 -19.37 -3.08
N ASN A 76 -11.95 -18.80 -3.43
CA ASN A 76 -13.25 -19.43 -3.25
C ASN A 76 -13.31 -20.78 -3.97
N LYS A 77 -12.98 -20.86 -5.27
CA LYS A 77 -12.97 -22.14 -6.02
C LYS A 77 -12.15 -23.25 -5.37
N LYS A 78 -11.06 -22.90 -4.68
CA LYS A 78 -10.18 -23.83 -3.96
C LYS A 78 -10.57 -24.06 -2.50
N SER A 79 -11.60 -23.36 -2.02
CA SER A 79 -12.05 -23.44 -0.64
C SER A 79 -12.53 -24.85 -0.32
N PRO A 80 -12.11 -25.44 0.82
CA PRO A 80 -12.63 -26.73 1.27
C PRO A 80 -14.13 -26.71 1.54
N MET A 81 -14.75 -25.53 1.68
CA MET A 81 -16.20 -25.38 1.83
C MET A 81 -16.98 -25.68 0.53
N ASN A 82 -16.32 -25.63 -0.63
CA ASN A 82 -16.94 -25.91 -1.93
C ASN A 82 -16.78 -27.37 -2.37
N GLN A 83 -16.12 -28.20 -1.57
CA GLN A 83 -16.09 -29.63 -1.78
C GLN A 83 -17.41 -30.23 -1.25
N THR A 84 -18.30 -30.63 -2.14
CA THR A 84 -19.41 -31.53 -1.77
C THR A 84 -18.82 -32.84 -1.27
N LYS A 85 -19.32 -33.33 -0.12
CA LYS A 85 -19.01 -34.69 0.36
C LYS A 85 -19.28 -35.74 -0.72
#